data_AF-A0A2V7MHU5-F1
#
_entry.id   AF-A0A2V7MHU5-F1
#
_cell.length_a   1.000
_cell.length_b   1.000
_cell.length_c   1.000
_cell.angle_alpha   90.00
_cell.angle_beta   90.00
_cell.angle_gamma   90.00
#
_symmetry.space_group_name_H-M   'P 1'
#
loop_
_entity.id
_entity.type
_entity.pdbx_description
1 polymer ?
#
loop_
_entity_poly.entity_id
_entity_poly.type
_entity_poly.pdbx_seq_one_letter_code
_entity_poly.pdbx_strand_id
1 'polypeptide(L)'
;MKRDGFTLIELLIVMALIGLLATIAIPRLTNTKERAQVAAMKTDLRNLVTMEENFLAENQKYTIDLGTAYHVSPANRTPAITLTSDGWTAVITSSNTTQQCAVFVGSTPLAPATREGAPACAKGASSATPLP
;
A
#
# COMPACT_ATOMS: atom_id res chain seq x y z
N MET A 1 -18.85 -60.48 -5.09
CA MET A 1 -18.36 -59.17 -4.63
C MET A 1 -19.53 -58.19 -4.71
N LYS A 2 -20.10 -57.78 -3.57
CA LYS A 2 -21.20 -56.80 -3.53
C LYS A 2 -20.58 -55.41 -3.72
N ARG A 3 -21.03 -54.72 -4.76
CA ARG A 3 -20.69 -53.32 -5.00
C ARG A 3 -21.71 -52.50 -4.24
N ASP A 4 -21.29 -51.91 -3.12
CA ASP A 4 -22.11 -50.93 -2.42
C ASP A 4 -22.12 -49.65 -3.28
N GLY A 5 -23.27 -49.42 -3.92
CA GLY A 5 -23.50 -48.26 -4.77
C GLY A 5 -23.86 -47.05 -3.90
N PHE A 6 -23.14 -45.95 -4.09
CA PHE A 6 -23.47 -44.66 -3.49
C PHE A 6 -24.88 -44.24 -3.94
N THR A 7 -25.73 -43.82 -3.00
CA THR A 7 -27.08 -43.39 -3.37
C THR A 7 -27.02 -42.01 -4.04
N LEU A 8 -27.87 -41.80 -5.06
CA LEU A 8 -27.96 -40.49 -5.75
C LEU A 8 -28.33 -39.37 -4.75
N ILE A 9 -29.14 -39.70 -3.75
CA ILE A 9 -29.53 -38.74 -2.71
C ILE A 9 -28.36 -38.33 -1.82
N GLU A 10 -27.43 -39.24 -1.50
CA GLU A 10 -26.21 -38.91 -0.76
C GLU A 10 -25.32 -37.93 -1.51
N LEU A 11 -25.14 -38.13 -2.83
CA LEU A 11 -24.36 -37.19 -3.63
C LEU A 11 -25.03 -35.81 -3.74
N LEU A 12 -26.36 -35.77 -3.80
CA LEU A 12 -27.12 -34.52 -3.87
C LEU A 12 -26.99 -33.69 -2.58
N ILE A 13 -27.09 -34.30 -1.40
CA ILE A 13 -26.92 -33.56 -0.15
C ILE A 13 -25.48 -33.06 0.03
N VAL A 14 -24.48 -33.83 -0.41
CA VAL A 14 -23.07 -33.44 -0.31
C VAL A 14 -22.78 -32.24 -1.19
N MET A 15 -23.26 -32.23 -2.44
CA MET A 15 -23.12 -31.06 -3.32
C MET A 15 -23.86 -29.83 -2.77
N ALA A 16 -25.04 -30.01 -2.19
CA ALA A 16 -25.79 -28.92 -1.57
C ALA A 16 -25.02 -28.30 -0.39
N LEU A 17 -24.40 -29.12 0.45
CA LEU A 17 -23.60 -28.66 1.59
C LEU A 17 -22.29 -27.97 1.15
N ILE A 18 -21.57 -28.53 0.17
CA ILE A 18 -20.36 -27.90 -0.38
C ILE A 18 -20.70 -26.53 -1.02
N GLY A 19 -21.82 -26.45 -1.74
CA GLY A 19 -22.31 -25.19 -2.31
C GLY A 19 -22.59 -24.11 -1.26
N LEU A 20 -23.22 -24.49 -0.13
CA LEU A 20 -23.47 -23.58 0.98
C LEU A 20 -22.18 -23.08 1.63
N LEU A 21 -21.24 -23.99 1.93
CA LEU A 21 -19.97 -23.63 2.57
C LEU A 21 -19.08 -22.75 1.67
N ALA A 22 -19.07 -22.99 0.35
CA ALA A 22 -18.30 -22.20 -0.61
C ALA A 22 -18.70 -20.72 -0.63
N THR A 23 -19.99 -20.41 -0.46
CA THR A 23 -20.47 -19.02 -0.47
C THR A 23 -19.99 -18.20 0.74
N ILE A 24 -19.80 -18.82 1.91
CA ILE A 24 -19.41 -18.13 3.15
C ILE A 24 -17.89 -17.87 3.21
N ALA A 25 -17.08 -18.67 2.53
CA ALA A 25 -15.62 -18.66 2.68
C ALA A 25 -14.89 -17.54 1.89
N ILE A 26 -15.46 -17.04 0.79
CA ILE A 26 -14.75 -16.18 -0.16
C ILE A 26 -14.55 -14.69 0.28
N PRO A 27 -15.46 -14.00 0.99
CA PRO A 27 -15.43 -12.53 1.04
C PRO A 27 -14.37 -11.91 1.98
N ARG A 28 -13.64 -12.71 2.77
CA ARG A 28 -12.72 -12.19 3.82
C ARG A 28 -11.36 -11.74 3.29
N LEU A 29 -10.94 -12.13 2.08
CA LEU A 29 -9.56 -11.96 1.61
C LEU A 29 -9.26 -10.56 1.03
N THR A 30 -10.27 -9.84 0.51
CA THR A 30 -10.07 -8.58 -0.21
C THR A 30 -9.63 -7.44 0.70
N ASN A 31 -10.28 -7.28 1.86
CA ASN A 31 -9.96 -6.20 2.82
C ASN A 31 -8.57 -6.36 3.46
N THR A 32 -8.12 -7.59 3.71
CA THR A 32 -6.80 -7.85 4.29
C THR A 32 -5.68 -7.48 3.32
N LYS A 33 -5.88 -7.76 2.03
CA LYS A 33 -4.93 -7.39 0.97
C LYS A 33 -4.78 -5.86 0.88
N GLU A 34 -5.88 -5.11 0.85
CA GLU A 34 -5.81 -3.64 0.80
C GLU A 34 -5.05 -3.06 2.00
N ARG A 35 -5.34 -3.53 3.23
CA ARG A 35 -4.63 -3.09 4.44
C ARG A 35 -3.14 -3.42 4.41
N ALA A 36 -2.77 -4.60 3.93
CA ALA A 36 -1.37 -4.99 3.78
C ALA A 36 -0.63 -4.09 2.78
N GLN A 37 -1.28 -3.73 1.67
CA GLN A 37 -0.72 -2.81 0.67
C GLN A 37 -0.49 -1.41 1.25
N VAL A 38 -1.44 -0.89 2.02
CA VAL A 38 -1.28 0.40 2.72
C VAL A 38 -0.15 0.36 3.72
N ALA A 39 -0.03 -0.72 4.48
CA ALA A 39 1.07 -0.90 5.44
C ALA A 39 2.42 -0.92 4.71
N ALA A 40 2.51 -1.63 3.59
CA ALA A 40 3.72 -1.66 2.74
C ALA A 40 4.07 -0.26 2.22
N MET A 41 3.11 0.48 1.66
CA MET A 41 3.33 1.87 1.20
C MET A 41 3.85 2.79 2.31
N LYS A 42 3.32 2.67 3.53
CA LYS A 42 3.82 3.44 4.68
C LYS A 42 5.24 3.07 5.06
N THR A 43 5.58 1.78 5.03
CA THR A 43 6.94 1.30 5.32
C THR A 43 7.93 1.81 4.27
N ASP A 44 7.58 1.71 2.99
CA ASP A 44 8.40 2.21 1.88
C ASP A 44 8.69 3.72 2.06
N LEU A 45 7.67 4.53 2.39
CA LEU A 45 7.85 5.95 2.66
C LEU A 45 8.69 6.24 3.92
N ARG A 46 8.61 5.41 4.97
CA ARG A 46 9.48 5.58 6.15
C ARG A 46 10.95 5.28 5.84
N ASN A 47 11.18 4.25 5.02
CA ASN A 47 12.51 3.91 4.53
C ASN A 47 13.05 5.05 3.66
N LEU A 48 12.20 5.63 2.80
CA LEU A 48 12.53 6.81 2.02
C LEU A 48 12.96 7.97 2.91
N VAL A 49 12.18 8.31 3.96
CA VAL A 49 12.56 9.36 4.91
C VAL A 49 13.94 9.09 5.51
N THR A 50 14.20 7.86 5.92
CA THR A 50 15.49 7.50 6.53
C THR A 50 16.65 7.64 5.54
N MET A 51 16.43 7.28 4.28
CA MET A 51 17.42 7.43 3.22
C MET A 51 17.71 8.89 2.89
N GLU A 52 16.67 9.72 2.78
CA GLU A 52 16.81 11.16 2.54
C GLU A 52 17.56 11.85 3.70
N GLU A 53 17.26 11.48 4.95
CA GLU A 53 17.98 12.02 6.11
C GLU A 53 19.46 11.59 6.14
N ASN A 54 19.77 10.34 5.77
CA ASN A 54 21.16 9.89 5.63
C ASN A 54 21.88 10.64 4.49
N PHE A 55 21.20 10.83 3.35
CA PHE A 55 21.76 11.55 2.22
C PHE A 55 22.00 13.03 2.54
N LEU A 56 21.08 13.65 3.29
CA LEU A 56 21.23 15.01 3.83
C LEU A 56 22.46 15.10 4.74
N ALA A 57 22.68 14.13 5.63
CA ALA A 57 23.82 14.13 6.53
C ALA A 57 25.17 14.08 5.77
N GLU A 58 25.21 13.40 4.63
CA GLU A 58 26.43 13.26 3.80
C GLU A 58 26.62 14.40 2.80
N ASN A 59 25.54 14.92 2.21
CA ASN A 59 25.58 15.82 1.05
C ASN A 59 25.02 17.21 1.33
N GLN A 60 24.50 17.46 2.53
CA GLN A 60 23.85 18.70 2.96
C GLN A 60 22.68 19.15 2.06
N LYS A 61 22.08 18.21 1.32
CA LYS A 61 20.91 18.45 0.48
C LYS A 61 20.06 17.19 0.37
N TYR A 62 18.76 17.35 0.11
CA TYR A 62 17.88 16.25 -0.30
C TYR A 62 18.00 15.94 -1.79
N THR A 63 17.55 14.76 -2.20
CA THR A 63 17.60 14.32 -3.59
C THR A 63 16.23 13.86 -4.11
N ILE A 64 16.10 13.79 -5.43
CA ILE A 64 14.99 13.10 -6.11
C ILE A 64 15.44 11.80 -6.76
N ASP A 65 16.76 11.58 -6.81
CA ASP A 65 17.38 10.38 -7.33
C ASP A 65 17.68 9.42 -6.17
N LEU A 66 16.90 8.35 -6.12
CA LEU A 66 17.00 7.31 -5.10
C LEU A 66 18.02 6.22 -5.44
N GLY A 67 18.65 6.31 -6.62
CA GLY A 67 19.60 5.34 -7.13
C GLY A 67 19.01 3.92 -7.19
N THR A 68 19.88 2.93 -7.07
CA THR A 68 19.50 1.50 -7.10
C THR A 68 19.25 0.89 -5.73
N ALA A 69 19.62 1.59 -4.65
CA ALA A 69 19.51 1.08 -3.28
C ALA A 69 18.09 1.15 -2.73
N TYR A 70 17.26 2.07 -3.25
CA TYR A 70 15.86 2.17 -2.84
C TYR A 70 15.00 1.16 -3.60
N HIS A 71 14.35 0.29 -2.84
CA HIS A 71 13.41 -0.69 -3.37
C HIS A 71 12.03 -0.49 -2.76
N VAL A 72 11.01 -0.48 -3.62
CA VAL A 72 9.61 -0.43 -3.21
C VAL A 72 9.06 -1.84 -3.07
N SER A 73 8.07 -1.99 -2.18
CA SER A 73 7.35 -3.25 -2.01
C SER A 73 6.62 -3.66 -3.31
N PRO A 74 6.40 -4.96 -3.56
CA PRO A 74 5.73 -5.43 -4.77
C PRO A 74 4.36 -4.79 -4.98
N ALA A 75 4.07 -4.40 -6.24
CA ALA A 75 2.88 -3.67 -6.67
C ALA A 75 2.79 -2.18 -6.29
N ASN A 76 3.72 -1.67 -5.47
CA ASN A 76 3.88 -0.24 -5.29
C ASN A 76 4.68 0.35 -6.46
N ARG A 77 4.33 1.57 -6.86
CA ARG A 77 5.09 2.35 -7.82
C ARG A 77 6.20 3.11 -7.09
N THR A 78 7.25 3.47 -7.82
CA THR A 78 8.28 4.36 -7.27
C THR A 78 7.64 5.67 -6.80
N PRO A 79 8.04 6.19 -5.63
CA PRO A 79 7.48 7.41 -5.10
C PRO A 79 7.86 8.59 -5.99
N ALA A 80 6.89 9.48 -6.24
CA ALA A 80 7.16 10.75 -6.90
C ALA A 80 7.61 11.75 -5.82
N ILE A 81 8.86 12.19 -5.90
CA ILE A 81 9.46 13.15 -4.96
C ILE A 81 9.46 14.54 -5.57
N THR A 82 9.11 15.55 -4.78
CA THR A 82 9.19 16.96 -5.15
C THR A 82 9.94 17.71 -4.06
N LEU A 83 11.06 18.33 -4.43
CA LEU A 83 11.83 19.19 -3.53
C LEU A 83 11.07 20.49 -3.27
N THR A 84 11.18 20.98 -2.05
CA THR A 84 10.61 22.26 -1.61
C THR A 84 11.73 23.17 -1.11
N SER A 85 11.40 24.38 -0.65
CA SER A 85 12.39 25.37 -0.21
C SER A 85 13.24 24.92 0.98
N ASP A 86 12.69 24.07 1.83
CA ASP A 86 13.23 23.66 3.12
C ASP A 86 13.12 22.16 3.38
N GLY A 87 12.72 21.38 2.36
CA GLY A 87 12.57 19.94 2.49
C GLY A 87 12.08 19.29 1.20
N TRP A 88 11.15 18.34 1.34
CA TRP A 88 10.62 17.57 0.22
C TRP A 88 9.29 16.93 0.56
N THR A 89 8.57 16.55 -0.48
CA THR A 89 7.34 15.78 -0.38
C THR A 89 7.44 14.54 -1.26
N ALA A 90 6.79 13.45 -0.86
CA ALA A 90 6.71 12.26 -1.69
C ALA A 90 5.31 11.65 -1.66
N VAL A 91 4.89 11.14 -2.83
CA VAL A 91 3.65 10.37 -2.99
C VAL A 91 3.97 8.99 -3.52
N ILE A 92 3.43 7.96 -2.87
CA ILE A 92 3.47 6.58 -3.35
C ILE A 92 2.05 6.11 -3.68
N THR A 93 1.94 5.39 -4.80
CA THR A 93 0.71 4.77 -5.27
C THR A 93 0.94 3.28 -5.53
N SER A 94 -0.13 2.50 -5.52
CA SER A 94 -0.08 1.04 -5.76
C SER A 94 -1.03 0.67 -6.90
N SER A 95 -0.69 -0.34 -7.70
CA SER A 95 -1.58 -0.85 -8.74
C SER A 95 -2.74 -1.71 -8.19
N ASN A 96 -2.63 -2.12 -6.93
CA ASN A 96 -3.60 -3.01 -6.27
C ASN A 96 -4.64 -2.28 -5.41
N THR A 97 -4.53 -0.96 -5.25
CA THR A 97 -5.47 -0.16 -4.45
C THR A 97 -5.64 1.24 -5.04
N THR A 98 -6.80 1.85 -4.79
CA THR A 98 -7.05 3.27 -5.09
C THR A 98 -6.55 4.19 -3.97
N GLN A 99 -5.91 3.63 -2.93
CA GLN A 99 -5.29 4.40 -1.88
C GLN A 99 -3.92 4.90 -2.29
N GLN A 100 -3.63 6.15 -1.92
CA GLN A 100 -2.33 6.76 -2.05
C GLN A 100 -1.83 7.18 -0.69
N CYS A 101 -0.52 7.11 -0.50
CA CYS A 101 0.14 7.58 0.71
C CYS A 101 1.07 8.74 0.36
N ALA A 102 1.14 9.72 1.24
CA ALA A 102 2.07 10.82 1.13
C ALA A 102 2.88 10.98 2.41
N VAL A 103 4.04 11.60 2.29
CA VAL A 103 4.87 12.09 3.39
C VAL A 103 5.49 13.42 2.97
N PHE A 104 5.80 14.26 3.95
CA PHE A 104 6.55 15.49 3.74
C PHE A 104 7.57 15.68 4.87
N VAL A 105 8.64 16.38 4.53
CA VAL A 105 9.67 16.91 5.43
C VAL A 105 9.82 18.40 5.09
N GLY A 106 9.93 19.26 6.11
CA GLY A 106 9.88 20.72 5.97
C GLY A 106 8.47 21.32 6.16
N SER A 107 8.32 22.59 5.81
CA SER A 107 7.14 23.42 6.09
C SER A 107 5.99 23.27 5.11
N THR A 108 6.14 22.42 4.09
CA THR A 108 5.19 22.26 2.98
C THR A 108 4.41 20.95 3.11
N PRO A 109 3.31 20.92 3.87
CA PRO A 109 2.54 19.71 4.08
C PRO A 109 1.88 19.22 2.78
N LEU A 110 1.85 17.89 2.64
CA LEU A 110 1.21 17.23 1.51
C LEU A 110 0.11 16.29 1.98
N ALA A 111 -1.14 16.62 1.67
CA ALA A 111 -2.27 15.78 2.02
C ALA A 111 -2.13 14.37 1.39
N PRO A 112 -2.41 13.29 2.14
CA PRO A 112 -3.06 13.24 3.45
C PRO A 112 -2.12 13.37 4.66
N ALA A 113 -0.81 13.56 4.49
CA ALA A 113 0.11 13.71 5.62
C ALA A 113 -0.06 15.07 6.28
N THR A 114 -0.25 15.06 7.61
CA THR A 114 -0.43 16.25 8.44
C THR A 114 0.67 16.42 9.48
N ARG A 115 1.56 15.43 9.61
CA ARG A 115 2.72 15.47 10.50
C ARG A 115 3.95 15.18 9.66
N GLU A 116 4.97 15.98 9.89
CA GLU A 116 6.27 15.84 9.26
C GLU A 116 6.87 14.45 9.52
N GLY A 117 7.48 13.84 8.50
CA GLY A 117 8.11 12.53 8.58
C GLY A 117 7.15 11.36 8.85
N ALA A 118 5.83 11.61 8.92
CA ALA A 118 4.82 10.60 9.24
C ALA A 118 3.94 10.31 8.01
N PRO A 119 4.12 9.14 7.35
CA PRO A 119 3.31 8.78 6.20
C PRO A 119 1.84 8.60 6.56
N ALA A 120 0.96 9.25 5.80
CA ALA A 120 -0.48 9.08 5.90
C ALA A 120 -1.04 8.61 4.56
N CYS A 121 -2.21 7.96 4.59
CA CYS A 121 -2.83 7.39 3.39
C CYS A 121 -4.32 7.69 3.34
N ALA A 122 -4.84 7.94 2.16
CA ALA A 122 -6.25 8.21 1.89
C ALA A 122 -6.69 7.55 0.58
N LYS A 123 -7.99 7.24 0.44
CA LYS A 123 -8.58 6.80 -0.85
C LYS A 123 -8.55 7.97 -1.83
N GLY A 124 -8.13 7.71 -3.07
CA GLY A 124 -7.69 8.71 -4.04
C GLY A 124 -8.67 9.86 -4.28
N ALA A 125 -8.30 11.03 -3.77
CA ALA A 125 -8.17 12.30 -4.48
C ALA A 125 -7.42 13.27 -3.54
N SER A 126 -6.09 13.16 -3.48
CA SER A 126 -5.26 14.30 -3.09
C SER A 126 -4.27 14.47 -4.24
N SER A 127 -4.74 15.16 -5.28
CA SER A 127 -3.83 15.87 -6.16
C SER A 127 -2.88 16.64 -5.27
N ALA A 128 -1.58 16.48 -5.51
CA ALA A 128 -0.51 17.14 -4.79
C ALA A 128 -0.54 18.65 -5.04
N THR A 129 -1.58 19.32 -4.53
CA THR A 129 -1.67 20.76 -4.46
C THR A 129 -1.11 21.12 -3.09
N PRO A 130 0.01 21.84 -3.03
CA PRO A 130 0.50 22.41 -1.78
C PRO A 130 -0.65 23.17 -1.11
N LEU A 131 -0.91 22.88 0.17
CA LEU A 131 -1.83 23.70 0.95
C LEU A 131 -1.20 25.10 1.10
N PRO A 132 -1.95 26.19 0.90
CA PRO A 132 -1.44 27.56 1.02
C PRO A 132 -1.02 27.91 2.45
#